data_AF-A0A964T1T0-F1
#
_entry.id   AF-A0A964T1T0-F1
#
_cell.length_a   1.000
_cell.length_b   1.000
_cell.length_c   1.000
_cell.angle_alpha   90.00
_cell.angle_beta   90.00
_cell.angle_gamma   90.00
#
_symmetry.space_group_name_H-M   'P 1'
#
loop_
_entity.id
_entity.type
_entity.pdbx_description
1 polymer ?
#
loop_
_entity_poly.entity_id
_entity_poly.type
_entity_poly.pdbx_seq_one_letter_code
_entity_poly.pdbx_strand_id
1 'polypeptide(L)' 'MLASDRIVRLNTVLARTGLSRSTIYRKIAEGTFPPQIKISVNGAGWKESDINRWVANPVAWRPGSGRDLDGV' A
#
# COMPACT_ATOMS: atom_id res chain seq x y z
N MET A 1 4.33 -5.11 21.27
CA MET A 1 4.39 -3.68 20.92
C MET A 1 3.64 -3.50 19.60
N LEU A 2 2.40 -3.02 19.65
CA LEU A 2 1.60 -2.74 18.45
C LEU A 2 2.22 -1.53 17.76
N ALA A 3 3.01 -1.76 16.72
CA ALA A 3 3.54 -0.66 15.91
C ALA A 3 2.35 0.02 15.23
N SER A 4 2.10 1.28 15.56
CA SER A 4 1.13 2.11 14.83
C SER A 4 1.48 2.07 13.35
N ASP A 5 0.59 1.46 12.56
CA ASP A 5 0.83 1.30 11.12
C ASP A 5 0.86 2.68 10.47
N ARG A 6 2.04 3.11 10.04
CA ARG A 6 2.25 4.45 9.50
C ARG A 6 1.82 4.49 8.04
N ILE A 7 1.40 5.68 7.60
CA ILE A 7 1.08 5.89 6.19
C ILE A 7 2.32 6.41 5.46
N VAL A 8 2.77 5.67 4.44
CA VAL A 8 3.88 6.06 3.56
C VAL A 8 3.35 6.73 2.29
N ARG A 9 4.05 7.78 1.84
CA ARG A 9 3.72 8.53 0.61
C ARG A 9 4.33 7.86 -0.62
N LEU A 10 3.88 8.26 -1.80
CA LEU A 10 4.33 7.70 -3.08
C LEU A 10 5.86 7.71 -3.22
N ASN A 11 6.54 8.80 -2.87
CA ASN A 11 8.01 8.88 -2.97
C ASN A 11 8.72 7.79 -2.15
N THR A 12 8.21 7.49 -0.95
CA THR A 12 8.72 6.40 -0.11
C THR A 12 8.45 5.04 -0.74
N VAL A 13 7.26 4.83 -1.32
CA VAL A 13 6.92 3.57 -1.99
C VAL A 13 7.79 3.35 -3.23
N LEU A 14 8.04 4.38 -4.03
CA LEU A 14 8.95 4.33 -5.18
C LEU A 14 10.36 3.92 -4.73
N ALA A 15 10.86 4.53 -3.66
CA ALA A 15 12.19 4.22 -3.12
C ALA A 15 12.28 2.79 -2.57
N ARG A 16 11.24 2.29 -1.90
CA ARG A 16 11.25 0.92 -1.31
C ARG A 16 11.05 -0.18 -2.34
N THR A 17 10.21 0.06 -3.34
CA THR A 17 9.84 -0.97 -4.32
C THR A 17 10.75 -0.97 -5.55
N GLY A 18 11.48 0.13 -5.80
CA GLY A 18 12.27 0.32 -7.02
C GLY A 18 11.42 0.44 -8.29
N LEU A 19 10.09 0.46 -8.16
CA LEU A 19 9.16 0.53 -9.28
C LEU A 19 8.91 1.96 -9.70
N SER A 20 8.63 2.16 -10.99
CA SER A 20 8.11 3.44 -11.46
C SER A 20 6.68 3.68 -10.99
N ARG A 21 6.29 4.95 -10.89
CA ARG A 21 4.91 5.36 -10.56
C ARG A 21 3.87 4.70 -11.46
N SER A 22 4.12 4.63 -12.77
CA SER A 22 3.22 3.99 -13.72
C SER A 22 3.07 2.49 -13.47
N THR A 23 4.17 1.81 -13.09
CA THR A 23 4.13 0.39 -12.75
C THR A 23 3.33 0.13 -11.49
N ILE A 24 3.47 0.99 -10.47
CA ILE A 24 2.65 0.91 -9.25
C ILE A 24 1.16 1.03 -9.61
N TYR A 25 0.76 2.06 -10.35
CA TYR A 25 -0.65 2.24 -10.72
C TYR A 25 -1.19 1.09 -11.58
N ARG A 26 -0.38 0.56 -12.51
CA ARG A 26 -0.75 -0.64 -13.28
C ARG A 26 -0.98 -1.84 -12.37
N LYS A 27 -0.06 -2.10 -11.43
CA LYS A 27 -0.22 -3.23 -10.49
C LYS A 27 -1.39 -3.04 -9.52
N ILE A 28 -1.71 -1.80 -9.14
CA ILE A 28 -2.93 -1.49 -8.36
C ILE A 28 -4.16 -1.85 -9.19
N ALA A 29 -4.21 -1.48 -10.48
CA ALA A 29 -5.30 -1.85 -11.37
C ALA A 29 -5.40 -3.37 -11.60
N GLU A 30 -4.26 -4.07 -11.65
CA GLU A 30 -4.19 -5.54 -11.73
C GLU A 30 -4.53 -6.24 -10.39
N GLY A 31 -4.68 -5.49 -9.29
CA GLY A 31 -4.89 -6.06 -7.96
C GLY A 31 -3.68 -6.83 -7.41
N THR A 32 -2.47 -6.56 -7.92
CA THR A 32 -1.20 -7.19 -7.50
C THR A 32 -0.35 -6.27 -6.62
N PHE A 33 -0.89 -5.13 -6.21
CA PHE A 33 -0.23 -4.16 -5.34
C PHE A 33 -1.21 -3.55 -4.33
N PRO A 34 -0.75 -3.17 -3.13
CA PRO A 34 -1.56 -2.48 -2.13
C PRO A 34 -2.35 -1.27 -2.67
N PRO A 35 -3.66 -1.18 -2.41
CA PRO A 35 -4.44 -0.02 -2.80
C PRO A 35 -4.00 1.22 -2.02
N GLN A 36 -4.06 2.39 -2.68
CA GLN A 36 -3.77 3.65 -2.02
C GLN A 36 -4.95 4.06 -1.12
N ILE A 37 -4.63 4.55 0.07
CA ILE A 37 -5.55 5.15 1.04
C ILE A 37 -5.55 6.65 0.82
N LYS A 38 -6.74 7.22 0.65
CA LYS A 38 -6.92 8.68 0.54
C LYS A 38 -6.78 9.30 1.93
N ILE A 39 -5.77 10.15 2.11
CA ILE A 39 -5.50 10.85 3.38
C ILE A 39 -6.12 12.25 3.35
N SER A 40 -6.13 12.90 2.18
CA SER A 40 -6.70 14.24 1.99
C SER A 40 -7.17 14.46 0.55
N VAL A 41 -7.67 15.66 0.25
CA VAL A 41 -8.12 16.06 -1.09
C VAL A 41 -7.03 15.82 -2.16
N ASN A 42 -5.77 16.12 -1.83
CA ASN A 42 -4.62 15.98 -2.76
C ASN A 42 -3.58 14.94 -2.30
N GLY A 43 -3.87 14.20 -1.23
CA GLY A 43 -2.93 13.29 -0.58
C GLY A 43 -3.43 11.86 -0.55
N ALA A 44 -2.65 10.95 -1.12
CA ALA A 44 -2.81 9.51 -0.98
C ALA A 44 -1.53 8.88 -0.42
N GLY A 45 -1.69 7.75 0.25
CA GLY A 45 -0.58 6.97 0.79
C GLY A 45 -0.93 5.51 0.96
N TRP A 46 -0.04 4.73 1.53
CA TRP A 46 -0.21 3.30 1.76
C TRP A 46 0.11 2.97 3.21
N LYS A 47 -0.55 1.96 3.76
CA LYS A 47 -0.12 1.36 5.02
C LYS A 47 1.31 0.82 4.86
N GLU A 48 2.19 1.19 5.78
CA GLU A 48 3.57 0.71 5.78
C GLU A 48 3.63 -0.81 5.87
N SER A 49 2.74 -1.41 6.67
CA SER A 49 2.61 -2.86 6.80
C SER A 49 2.27 -3.56 5.47
N ASP A 50 1.37 -2.98 4.66
CA ASP A 50 0.98 -3.52 3.37
C ASP A 50 2.12 -3.45 2.36
N ILE A 51 2.86 -2.33 2.35
CA ILE A 51 4.06 -2.17 1.52
C ILE A 51 5.14 -3.16 1.95
N ASN A 52 5.40 -3.31 3.25
CA ASN A 52 6.38 -4.26 3.76
C ASN A 52 6.00 -5.70 3.40
N ARG A 53 4.72 -6.06 3.50
CA ARG A 53 4.21 -7.37 3.10
C ARG A 53 4.38 -7.61 1.60
N TRP A 54 4.10 -6.60 0.78
CA TRP A 54 4.33 -6.67 -0.66
C TRP A 54 5.81 -6.81 -0.99
N VAL A 55 6.70 -6.04 -0.35
CA VAL A 55 8.16 -6.13 -0.55
C VAL A 55 8.69 -7.51 -0.14
N ALA A 56 8.17 -8.09 0.95
CA ALA A 56 8.56 -9.42 1.41
C ALA A 56 8.16 -10.53 0.41
N ASN A 57 7.00 -10.41 -0.23
CA ASN A 57 6.58 -11.34 -1.27
C ASN A 57 5.64 -10.69 -2.31
N PRO A 58 6.19 -10.10 -3.39
CA PRO A 58 5.39 -9.38 -4.39
C PRO A 58 4.44 -10.28 -5.19
N VAL A 59 4.82 -11.55 -5.37
CA VAL A 59 4.09 -12.52 -6.22
C VAL A 59 2.92 -13.14 -5.48
N ALA A 60 3.10 -13.40 -4.18
CA ALA A 60 2.06 -13.95 -3.32
C ALA A 60 1.22 -12.86 -2.63
N TRP A 61 1.42 -11.58 -2.97
CA TRP A 61 0.64 -10.52 -2.37
C TRP A 61 -0.85 -10.73 -2.65
N ARG A 62 -1.64 -10.66 -1.58
CA ARG A 62 -3.09 -10.71 -1.61
C ARG A 62 -3.61 -9.61 -0.68
N PRO A 63 -4.68 -8.89 -1.07
CA PRO A 63 -5.33 -7.99 -0.14
C PRO A 63 -5.81 -8.80 1.07
N GLY A 64 -5.47 -8.34 2.28
CA GLY A 64 -6.05 -8.89 3.49
C GLY A 64 -7.57 -8.71 3.40
N SER A 65 -8.33 -9.80 3.49
CA SER A 65 -9.79 -9.77 3.51
C SER A 65 -10.26 -8.74 4.54
N GLY A 66 -10.89 -7.67 4.07
CA GLY A 66 -11.26 -6.50 4.87
C GLY A 66 -12.19 -6.84 6.03
N ARG A 67 -11.61 -7.04 7.22
CA ARG A 67 -12.32 -6.98 8.51
C ARG A 67 -12.00 -5.73 9.32
N ASP A 68 -11.39 -4.73 8.69
CA ASP A 68 -11.15 -3.41 9.29
C ASP A 68 -12.14 -2.38 8.71
N LEU A 69 -13.41 -2.75 8.65
CA LEU A 69 -14.52 -1.82 8.47
C LEU A 69 -14.82 -1.25 9.86
N ASP A 70 -14.05 -0.25 10.30
CA ASP A 70 -14.56 0.71 11.28
C ASP A 70 -15.56 1.59 10.50
N GLY A 71 -16.87 1.45 10.61
CA GLY A 71 -17.62 0.82 11.69
C GLY A 71 -17.90 1.78 12.86
N VAL A 72 -17.99 3.10 12.59
CA VAL A 72 -18.83 4.05 13.34
C VAL A 72 -19.16 5.28 12.50
#